data_AF-A0A2H0N5Z5-F1
#
_entry.id   AF-A0A2H0N5Z5-F1
#
_cell.length_a   1.000
_cell.length_b   1.000
_cell.length_c   1.000
_cell.angle_alpha   90.00
_cell.angle_beta   90.00
_cell.angle_gamma   90.00
#
_symmetry.space_group_name_H-M   'P 1'
#
loop_
_entity.id
_entity.type
_entity.pdbx_description
1 polymer ?
#
loop_
_entity_poly.entity_id
_entity_poly.type
_entity_poly.pdbx_seq_one_letter_code
_entity_poly.pdbx_strand_id
1 'polypeptide(L)'
;MIEASKMVFWLKKLLLLQLILSVGLVIIFLWIAGQNPTHLDPFWLGFRSQFITEDSLSYQQVGEAATISILSLFACMVSLLSIQKGKKFYYYLSLFFWILIVVGALGSGKIPPILPLVILMLMLSKVLRNYQDEKRQ
;
A
#
# COMPACT_ATOMS: atom_id res chain seq x y z
N MET A 1 -0.72 -13.74 25.09
CA MET A 1 -1.97 -13.00 24.72
C MET A 1 -1.85 -11.47 24.84
N ILE A 2 -1.35 -10.90 25.95
CA ILE A 2 -1.32 -9.42 26.16
C ILE A 2 -0.46 -8.70 25.10
N GLU A 3 0.70 -9.25 24.75
CA GLU A 3 1.60 -8.66 23.74
C GLU A 3 1.02 -8.70 22.32
N ALA A 4 0.40 -9.82 21.94
CA ALA A 4 -0.26 -9.97 20.64
C ALA A 4 -1.42 -8.98 20.48
N SER A 5 -2.23 -8.78 21.54
CA SER A 5 -3.32 -7.80 21.53
C SER A 5 -2.81 -6.37 21.33
N LYS A 6 -1.73 -5.99 22.03
CA LYS A 6 -1.07 -4.68 21.85
C LYS A 6 -0.52 -4.51 20.43
N MET A 7 0.12 -5.54 19.88
CA MET A 7 0.68 -5.50 18.53
C MET A 7 -0.41 -5.35 17.46
N VAL A 8 -1.51 -6.08 17.57
CA VAL A 8 -2.67 -5.97 16.68
C VAL A 8 -3.30 -4.58 16.77
N PHE A 9 -3.38 -4.01 17.97
CA PHE A 9 -3.89 -2.65 18.18
C PHE A 9 -3.03 -1.60 17.45
N TRP A 10 -1.70 -1.69 17.59
CA TRP A 10 -0.78 -0.81 16.88
C TRP A 10 -0.83 -1.02 15.37
N LEU A 11 -0.88 -2.27 14.91
CA LEU A 11 -1.00 -2.58 13.48
C LEU A 11 -2.27 -1.98 12.88
N LYS A 12 -3.42 -2.07 13.57
CA LYS A 12 -4.66 -1.43 13.12
C LYS A 12 -4.53 0.09 13.00
N LYS A 13 -3.89 0.74 13.98
CA LYS A 13 -3.65 2.19 13.94
C LYS A 13 -2.75 2.59 12.79
N LEU A 14 -1.67 1.83 12.55
CA LEU A 14 -0.75 2.07 11.44
C LEU A 14 -1.43 1.86 10.08
N LEU A 15 -2.26 0.82 9.95
CA LEU A 15 -3.05 0.57 8.74
C LEU A 15 -4.07 1.68 8.48
N LEU A 16 -4.75 2.18 9.53
CA LEU A 16 -5.67 3.31 9.40
C LEU A 16 -4.94 4.60 9.00
N LEU A 17 -3.79 4.87 9.61
CA LEU A 17 -2.96 6.01 9.25
C LEU A 17 -2.50 5.93 7.78
N GLN A 18 -2.00 4.77 7.35
CA GLN A 18 -1.58 4.54 5.97
C GLN A 18 -2.76 4.62 5.00
N LEU A 19 -3.95 4.18 5.38
CA LEU A 19 -5.17 4.33 4.59
C LEU A 19 -5.49 5.82 4.37
N ILE A 20 -5.50 6.62 5.44
CA ILE A 20 -5.75 8.08 5.35
C ILE A 20 -4.70 8.76 4.47
N LEU A 21 -3.42 8.45 4.68
CA LEU A 21 -2.33 8.98 3.86
C LEU A 21 -2.49 8.60 2.39
N SER A 22 -2.84 7.35 2.10
CA SER A 22 -3.02 6.87 0.72
C SER A 22 -4.23 7.53 0.06
N VAL A 23 -5.34 7.72 0.77
CA VAL A 23 -6.51 8.47 0.25
C VAL A 23 -6.11 9.93 -0.02
N GLY A 24 -5.44 10.58 0.93
CA GLY A 24 -4.98 11.96 0.78
C GLY A 24 -4.07 12.14 -0.45
N LEU A 25 -3.12 11.21 -0.66
CA LEU A 25 -2.25 11.22 -1.83
C LEU A 25 -3.04 11.03 -3.14
N VAL A 26 -3.99 10.10 -3.18
CA VAL A 26 -4.86 9.92 -4.36
C VAL A 26 -5.62 11.20 -4.68
N ILE A 27 -6.19 11.89 -3.68
CA ILE A 27 -6.90 13.17 -3.87
C ILE A 27 -5.94 14.23 -4.41
N ILE A 28 -4.73 14.34 -3.86
CA ILE A 28 -3.71 15.29 -4.32
C ILE A 28 -3.35 15.00 -5.79
N PHE A 29 -3.12 13.74 -6.17
CA PHE A 29 -2.81 13.38 -7.55
C PHE A 29 -3.97 13.68 -8.51
N LEU A 30 -5.21 13.40 -8.12
CA LEU A 30 -6.39 13.77 -8.90
C LEU A 30 -6.54 15.29 -9.05
N TRP A 31 -6.24 16.04 -8.00
CA TRP A 31 -6.27 17.51 -8.04
C TRP A 31 -5.20 18.07 -8.98
N ILE A 32 -3.95 17.57 -8.89
CA ILE A 32 -2.86 17.96 -9.80
C ILE A 32 -3.22 17.63 -11.25
N ALA A 33 -3.81 16.46 -11.50
CA ALA A 33 -4.28 16.08 -12.83
C ALA A 33 -5.40 17.01 -13.34
N GLY A 34 -6.32 17.42 -12.46
CA GLY A 34 -7.43 18.32 -12.80
C GLY A 34 -7.03 19.77 -13.10
N GLN A 35 -5.90 20.25 -12.57
CA GLN A 35 -5.39 21.60 -12.83
C GLN A 35 -4.77 21.76 -14.23
N ASN A 36 -4.47 20.68 -14.95
CA ASN A 36 -3.92 20.70 -16.31
C ASN A 36 -4.81 19.92 -17.30
N PRO A 37 -6.00 20.42 -17.63
CA PRO A 37 -7.01 19.68 -18.42
C PRO A 37 -6.61 19.44 -19.88
N THR A 38 -5.70 20.21 -20.46
CA THR A 38 -5.14 19.98 -21.81
C THR A 38 -4.26 18.72 -21.91
N HIS A 39 -3.93 18.10 -20.78
CA HIS A 39 -2.98 17.00 -20.65
C HIS A 39 -3.56 15.82 -19.83
N LEU A 40 -4.88 15.61 -19.90
CA LEU A 40 -5.54 14.45 -19.25
C LEU A 40 -5.11 13.11 -19.86
N ASP A 41 -4.85 13.05 -21.16
CA ASP A 41 -4.32 11.86 -21.83
C ASP A 41 -2.96 11.41 -21.25
N PRO A 42 -1.94 12.27 -21.05
CA PRO A 42 -0.64 11.89 -20.47
C PRO A 42 -0.68 11.39 -19.01
N PHE A 43 -1.70 11.71 -18.19
CA PHE A 43 -1.83 11.14 -16.84
C PHE A 43 -2.24 9.65 -16.89
N TRP A 44 -3.26 9.33 -17.69
CA TRP A 44 -3.68 7.94 -17.93
C TRP A 44 -2.66 7.18 -18.78
N LEU A 45 -2.00 7.86 -19.71
CA LEU A 45 -0.82 7.35 -20.38
C LEU A 45 0.31 7.14 -19.40
N GLY A 46 0.58 7.96 -18.38
CA GLY A 46 1.57 7.68 -17.33
C GLY A 46 1.28 6.39 -16.54
N PHE A 47 0.00 6.09 -16.34
CA PHE A 47 -0.48 4.80 -15.82
C PHE A 47 -0.26 3.64 -16.81
N ARG A 48 -0.24 3.93 -18.12
CA ARG A 48 -0.07 2.97 -19.23
C ARG A 48 1.37 2.90 -19.79
N SER A 49 2.21 3.90 -19.55
CA SER A 49 3.48 4.21 -20.25
C SER A 49 4.69 3.74 -19.48
N GLN A 50 4.50 2.93 -18.43
CA GLN A 50 5.58 2.04 -17.95
C GLN A 50 6.17 1.15 -19.08
N PHE A 51 5.59 1.16 -20.29
CA PHE A 51 6.04 0.42 -21.46
C PHE A 51 6.51 1.29 -22.66
N ILE A 52 6.43 2.63 -22.62
CA ILE A 52 6.78 3.48 -23.78
C ILE A 52 7.57 4.71 -23.33
N THR A 53 8.80 4.78 -23.80
CA THR A 53 9.85 5.71 -23.41
C THR A 53 9.95 6.84 -24.44
N GLU A 54 9.42 8.04 -24.17
CA GLU A 54 9.89 9.29 -24.78
C GLU A 54 9.20 10.49 -24.07
N ASP A 55 10.01 11.39 -23.51
CA ASP A 55 9.69 12.68 -22.87
C ASP A 55 8.68 12.76 -21.69
N SER A 56 8.23 11.62 -21.14
CA SER A 56 7.19 11.52 -20.11
C SER A 56 7.64 11.47 -18.64
N LEU A 57 8.88 11.87 -18.33
CA LEU A 57 9.52 11.59 -17.03
C LEU A 57 8.76 12.14 -15.80
N SER A 58 8.11 13.30 -15.89
CA SER A 58 7.33 13.87 -14.78
C SER A 58 5.97 13.16 -14.60
N TYR A 59 5.27 12.84 -15.68
CA TYR A 59 3.94 12.21 -15.65
C TYR A 59 3.99 10.73 -15.31
N GLN A 60 5.02 10.02 -15.77
CA GLN A 60 5.25 8.61 -15.42
C GLN A 60 5.52 8.45 -13.92
N GLN A 61 6.23 9.41 -13.31
CA GLN A 61 6.46 9.43 -11.85
C GLN A 61 5.18 9.71 -11.06
N VAL A 62 4.31 10.59 -11.56
CA VAL A 62 3.01 10.87 -10.93
C VAL A 62 2.06 9.66 -11.05
N GLY A 63 2.02 9.01 -12.22
CA GLY A 63 1.26 7.78 -12.43
C GLY A 63 1.77 6.60 -11.60
N GLU A 64 3.08 6.43 -11.48
CA GLU A 64 3.72 5.44 -10.60
C GLU A 64 3.34 5.70 -9.14
N ALA A 65 3.44 6.94 -8.66
CA ALA A 65 3.12 7.31 -7.29
C ALA A 65 1.62 7.13 -6.98
N ALA A 66 0.74 7.45 -7.93
CA ALA A 66 -0.70 7.19 -7.81
C ALA A 66 -0.99 5.68 -7.75
N THR A 67 -0.33 4.87 -8.58
CA THR A 67 -0.49 3.40 -8.59
C THR A 67 -0.06 2.79 -7.25
N ILE A 68 1.08 3.20 -6.70
CA ILE A 68 1.57 2.76 -5.38
C ILE A 68 0.58 3.16 -4.28
N SER A 69 -0.02 4.36 -4.38
CA SER A 69 -0.99 4.85 -3.39
C SER A 69 -2.29 4.05 -3.44
N ILE A 70 -2.80 3.74 -4.64
CA ILE A 70 -3.98 2.89 -4.85
C ILE A 70 -3.70 1.46 -4.35
N LEU A 71 -2.55 0.90 -4.70
CA LEU A 71 -2.14 -0.43 -4.25
C LEU A 71 -2.03 -0.48 -2.72
N SER A 72 -1.54 0.58 -2.09
CA SER A 72 -1.48 0.73 -0.62
C SER A 72 -2.87 0.78 0.03
N LEU A 73 -3.86 1.39 -0.62
CA LEU A 73 -5.26 1.33 -0.17
C LEU A 73 -5.78 -0.11 -0.16
N PHE A 74 -5.59 -0.84 -1.27
CA PHE A 74 -5.99 -2.24 -1.36
C PHE A 74 -5.27 -3.10 -0.32
N ALA A 75 -3.95 -2.94 -0.18
CA ALA A 75 -3.16 -3.64 0.84
C ALA A 75 -3.73 -3.39 2.24
N CYS A 76 -4.02 -2.13 2.59
CA CYS A 76 -4.59 -1.77 3.89
C CYS A 76 -5.95 -2.43 4.14
N MET A 77 -6.85 -2.38 3.16
CA MET A 77 -8.18 -3.00 3.28
C MET A 77 -8.07 -4.52 3.48
N VAL A 78 -7.22 -5.20 2.70
CA VAL A 78 -6.98 -6.64 2.83
C VAL A 78 -6.32 -6.97 4.17
N SER A 79 -5.37 -6.16 4.65
CA SER A 79 -4.77 -6.31 5.99
C SER A 79 -5.81 -6.21 7.09
N LEU A 80 -6.69 -5.20 7.05
CA LEU A 80 -7.76 -5.00 8.03
C LEU A 80 -8.74 -6.17 8.01
N LEU A 81 -9.13 -6.64 6.82
CA LEU A 81 -9.95 -7.84 6.65
C LEU A 81 -9.27 -9.08 7.21
N SER A 82 -7.95 -9.23 7.05
CA SER A 82 -7.20 -10.34 7.63
C SER A 82 -7.27 -10.34 9.16
N ILE A 83 -7.14 -9.17 9.79
CA ILE A 83 -7.21 -9.01 11.26
C ILE A 83 -8.63 -9.25 11.78
N GLN A 84 -9.65 -8.78 11.06
CA GLN A 84 -11.05 -8.94 11.43
C GLN A 84 -11.52 -10.39 11.28
N LYS A 85 -11.32 -10.98 10.09
CA LYS A 85 -11.86 -12.30 9.75
C LYS A 85 -10.95 -13.47 10.16
N GLY A 86 -9.66 -13.23 10.42
CA GLY A 86 -8.71 -14.27 10.83
C GLY A 86 -8.45 -15.35 9.76
N LYS A 87 -8.85 -15.14 8.49
CA LYS A 87 -8.65 -16.13 7.42
C LYS A 87 -7.24 -16.03 6.85
N LYS A 88 -6.58 -17.19 6.71
CA LYS A 88 -5.23 -17.32 6.11
C LYS A 88 -5.11 -16.70 4.72
N PHE A 89 -6.15 -16.84 3.90
CA PHE A 89 -6.19 -16.24 2.56
C PHE A 89 -5.93 -14.73 2.59
N TYR A 90 -6.66 -13.97 3.42
CA TYR A 90 -6.47 -12.52 3.50
C TYR A 90 -5.12 -12.13 4.08
N TYR A 91 -4.55 -12.93 4.97
CA TYR A 91 -3.22 -12.67 5.52
C TYR A 91 -2.13 -12.82 4.45
N TYR A 92 -2.11 -13.94 3.71
CA TYR A 92 -1.13 -14.14 2.64
C TYR A 92 -1.35 -13.19 1.47
N LEU A 93 -2.61 -12.87 1.14
CA LEU A 93 -2.93 -11.87 0.13
C LEU A 93 -2.43 -10.47 0.55
N SER A 94 -2.61 -10.11 1.82
CA SER A 94 -2.07 -8.87 2.39
C SER A 94 -0.54 -8.84 2.33
N LEU A 95 0.13 -9.93 2.73
CA LEU A 95 1.58 -10.04 2.65
C LEU A 95 2.08 -9.88 1.21
N PHE A 96 1.43 -10.53 0.25
CA PHE A 96 1.75 -10.39 -1.16
C PHE A 96 1.75 -8.93 -1.61
N PHE A 97 0.68 -8.17 -1.29
CA PHE A 97 0.61 -6.76 -1.65
C PHE A 97 1.67 -5.90 -0.94
N TRP A 98 1.92 -6.11 0.35
CA TRP A 98 2.96 -5.36 1.07
C TRP A 98 4.37 -5.65 0.53
N ILE A 99 4.66 -6.91 0.20
CA ILE A 99 5.93 -7.28 -0.46
C ILE A 99 6.03 -6.57 -1.81
N LEU A 100 4.96 -6.59 -2.61
CA LEU A 100 4.95 -5.94 -3.93
C LEU A 100 5.18 -4.42 -3.83
N ILE A 101 4.57 -3.75 -2.83
CA ILE A 101 4.79 -2.32 -2.56
C ILE A 101 6.24 -2.04 -2.17
N VAL A 102 6.81 -2.82 -1.24
CA VAL A 102 8.19 -2.61 -0.77
C VAL A 102 9.20 -2.91 -1.87
N VAL A 103 9.04 -4.02 -2.60
CA VAL A 103 9.91 -4.39 -3.72
C VAL A 103 9.79 -3.38 -4.85
N GLY A 104 8.57 -2.96 -5.19
CA GLY A 104 8.34 -1.94 -6.23
C GLY A 104 9.02 -0.61 -5.89
N ALA A 105 8.96 -0.18 -4.63
CA ALA A 105 9.63 1.04 -4.20
C ALA A 105 11.16 0.91 -4.18
N LEU A 106 11.71 -0.24 -3.75
CA LEU A 106 13.16 -0.49 -3.82
C LEU A 106 13.66 -0.57 -5.27
N GLY A 107 12.87 -1.15 -6.17
CA GLY A 107 13.19 -1.28 -7.59
C GLY A 107 13.25 0.05 -8.34
N SER A 108 12.52 1.08 -7.86
CA SER A 108 12.59 2.43 -8.44
C SER A 108 13.73 3.30 -7.89
N GLY A 109 14.62 2.72 -7.06
CA GLY A 109 15.75 3.44 -6.44
C GLY A 109 15.31 4.50 -5.42
N LYS A 110 14.02 4.56 -5.10
CA LYS A 110 13.44 5.47 -4.10
C LYS A 110 13.40 4.74 -2.76
N ILE A 111 13.62 5.47 -1.67
CA ILE A 111 13.50 4.87 -0.34
C ILE A 111 12.03 4.47 -0.16
N PRO A 112 11.71 3.17 0.09
CA PRO A 112 10.35 2.76 0.36
C PRO A 112 9.80 3.57 1.53
N PRO A 113 8.53 4.01 1.46
CA PRO A 113 7.97 4.77 2.57
C PRO A 113 8.08 3.91 3.84
N ILE A 114 8.63 4.50 4.91
CA ILE A 114 8.95 3.78 6.16
C ILE A 114 7.73 3.05 6.70
N LEU A 115 6.54 3.63 6.52
CA LEU A 115 5.28 3.10 7.04
C LEU A 115 4.91 1.73 6.41
N PRO A 116 4.86 1.55 5.07
CA PRO A 116 4.80 0.25 4.40
C PRO A 116 5.80 -0.79 4.90
N LEU A 117 7.06 -0.38 5.12
CA LEU A 117 8.10 -1.29 5.60
C LEU A 117 7.80 -1.77 7.02
N VAL A 118 7.45 -0.86 7.93
CA VAL A 118 7.06 -1.18 9.31
C VAL A 118 5.83 -2.08 9.34
N ILE A 119 4.82 -1.80 8.52
CA ILE A 119 3.62 -2.63 8.41
C ILE A 119 3.99 -4.04 7.93
N LEU A 120 4.82 -4.17 6.90
CA LEU A 120 5.30 -5.46 6.41
C LEU A 120 6.05 -6.24 7.50
N MET A 121 6.97 -5.61 8.23
CA MET A 121 7.71 -6.24 9.32
C MET A 121 6.78 -6.73 10.44
N LEU A 122 5.78 -5.93 10.81
CA LEU A 122 4.78 -6.33 11.81
C LEU A 122 3.91 -7.49 11.30
N MET A 123 3.56 -7.51 10.02
CA MET A 123 2.82 -8.63 9.42
C MET A 123 3.62 -9.92 9.35
N LEU A 124 4.94 -9.84 9.12
CA LEU A 124 5.86 -10.99 9.12
C LEU A 124 6.18 -11.50 10.53
N SER A 125 5.86 -10.74 11.58
CA SER A 125 6.15 -11.13 12.95
C SER A 125 5.44 -12.44 13.34
N LYS A 126 6.17 -13.31 14.04
CA LYS A 126 5.63 -14.58 14.57
C LYS A 126 4.44 -14.34 15.52
N VAL A 127 4.45 -13.21 16.23
CA VAL A 127 3.40 -12.83 17.18
C VAL A 127 2.06 -12.62 16.48
N LEU A 128 2.04 -11.93 15.33
CA LEU A 128 0.80 -11.71 14.57
C LEU A 128 0.31 -13.02 13.93
N ARG A 129 1.22 -13.87 13.46
CA ARG A 129 0.89 -15.18 12.89
C ARG A 129 0.24 -16.09 13.92
N ASN A 130 0.83 -16.21 15.11
CA ASN A 130 0.28 -17.00 16.21
C ASN A 130 -1.09 -16.46 16.65
N TYR A 131 -1.27 -15.14 16.71
CA TYR A 131 -2.57 -14.54 17.01
C TYR A 131 -3.65 -14.92 15.99
N GLN A 132 -3.31 -14.99 14.70
CA GLN A 132 -4.25 -15.42 13.67
C GLN A 132 -4.57 -16.91 13.73
N ASP A 133 -3.59 -17.75 14.10
CA ASP A 133 -3.82 -19.18 14.30
C ASP A 133 -4.64 -19.47 15.58
N GLU A 134 -4.49 -18.66 16.65
CA GLU A 134 -5.31 -18.74 17.87
C GLU A 134 -6.76 -18.32 17.63
N LYS A 135 -7.00 -17.23 16.87
CA LYS A 135 -8.35 -16.73 16.54
C LYS A 135 -9.18 -17.70 15.67
N ARG A 136 -8.57 -18.82 15.26
CA ARG A 136 -9.15 -19.88 14.45
C ARG A 136 -9.74 -21.02 15.31
N GLN A 137 -9.29 -21.16 16.55
CA GLN A 137 -9.78 -22.14 17.52
C GLN A 137 -11.03 -21.60 18.22
#